data_AF-A0A3D1LC22-F1
#
_entry.id   AF-A0A3D1LC22-F1
#
_cell.length_a   1.000
_cell.length_b   1.000
_cell.length_c   1.000
_cell.angle_alpha   90.00
_cell.angle_beta   90.00
_cell.angle_gamma   90.00
#
_symmetry.space_group_name_H-M   'P 1'
#
loop_
_entity.id
_entity.type
_entity.pdbx_description
1 polymer ?
#
loop_
_entity_poly.entity_id
_entity_poly.type
_entity_poly.pdbx_seq_one_letter_code
_entity_poly.pdbx_strand_id
1 'polypeptide(L)' 'MKQATIQITFEEEKLRALRRYIAKRDSTLEAELQKAAQRLYEKVVPAAVQEYISDCEQDEPVRKPQKKPEVPR' A
#
# COMPACT_ATOMS: atom_id res chain seq x y z
N MET A 1 -4.35 -7.42 -5.23
CA MET A 1 -3.51 -6.48 -4.46
C MET A 1 -3.98 -5.04 -4.71
N LYS A 2 -4.86 -4.51 -3.86
CA LYS A 2 -5.22 -3.08 -3.90
C LYS A 2 -4.05 -2.31 -3.30
N GLN A 3 -3.37 -1.47 -4.09
CA GLN A 3 -2.30 -0.62 -3.57
C GLN A 3 -2.91 0.66 -2.99
N ALA A 4 -2.54 1.00 -1.76
CA ALA A 4 -2.91 2.26 -1.13
C ALA A 4 -1.69 3.21 -1.15
N THR A 5 -1.90 4.45 -1.58
CA THR A 5 -0.83 5.47 -1.60
C THR A 5 -0.74 6.17 -0.26
N ILE A 6 0.44 6.16 0.36
CA ILE A 6 0.72 6.90 1.60
C ILE A 6 1.49 8.17 1.23
N GLN A 7 0.94 9.34 1.57
CA GLN A 7 1.65 10.61 1.43
C GLN A 7 2.39 10.93 2.73
N ILE A 8 3.70 11.14 2.64
CA ILE A 8 4.57 11.45 3.80
C ILE A 8 5.27 12.78 3.51
N THR A 9 5.25 13.69 4.48
CA THR A 9 6.06 14.90 4.44
C THR A 9 7.48 14.58 4.90
N PHE A 10 8.47 14.97 4.10
CA PHE A 10 9.88 14.74 4.39
C PHE A 10 10.68 15.99 4.05
N GLU A 11 11.79 16.21 4.75
CA GLU A 11 12.64 17.38 4.49
C GLU A 11 13.24 17.30 3.09
N GLU A 12 13.13 18.40 2.33
CA GLU A 12 13.53 18.43 0.92
C GLU A 12 15.02 18.11 0.73
N GLU A 13 15.90 18.66 1.56
CA GLU A 13 17.34 18.42 1.46
C GLU A 13 17.68 16.95 1.73
N LYS A 14 17.04 16.36 2.74
CA LYS A 14 17.21 14.94 3.06
C LYS A 14 16.64 14.06 1.95
N LEU A 15 15.49 14.43 1.36
CA LEU A 15 14.89 13.72 0.24
C LEU A 15 15.81 13.73 -0.99
N ARG A 16 16.41 14.89 -1.30
CA ARG A 16 17.37 15.04 -2.41
C ARG A 16 18.60 14.16 -2.21
N ALA A 17 19.17 14.17 -1.00
CA ALA A 17 20.28 13.30 -0.66
C ALA A 17 19.88 11.82 -0.79
N LEU A 18 18.76 11.44 -0.19
CA LEU A 18 18.23 10.08 -0.18
C LEU A 18 18.00 9.56 -1.60
N ARG A 19 17.32 10.33 -2.46
CA ARG A 19 17.09 9.98 -3.87
C ARG A 19 18.40 9.79 -4.63
N ARG A 20 19.41 10.63 -4.37
CA ARG A 20 20.73 10.52 -5.01
C ARG A 20 21.50 9.27 -4.54
N TYR A 21 21.41 8.92 -3.26
CA TYR A 21 22.05 7.72 -2.72
C TYR A 21 21.35 6.43 -3.13
N ILE A 22 20.02 6.45 -3.22
CA ILE A 22 19.23 5.29 -3.66
C ILE A 22 19.43 5.03 -5.16
N ALA A 23 19.52 6.08 -5.98
CA ALA A 23 19.90 5.95 -7.38
C ALA A 23 21.31 5.38 -7.57
N LYS A 24 22.25 5.66 -6.64
CA LYS A 24 23.59 5.03 -6.64
C LYS A 24 23.57 3.54 -6.25
N ARG A 25 22.50 3.07 -5.63
CA ARG A 25 22.32 1.67 -5.19
C ARG A 25 21.41 0.88 -6.13
N ASP A 26 21.19 1.39 -7.35
CA ASP A 26 20.31 0.77 -8.36
C ASP A 26 18.91 0.42 -7.80
N SER A 27 18.43 1.24 -6.86
CA SER A 27 17.15 1.06 -6.18
C SER A 27 16.28 2.30 -6.37
N THR A 28 14.99 2.20 -6.05
CA THR A 28 14.07 3.35 -6.04
C THR A 28 13.67 3.72 -4.63
N LEU A 29 13.46 5.01 -4.39
CA LEU A 29 13.04 5.51 -3.07
C LEU A 29 11.75 4.85 -2.62
N GLU A 30 10.81 4.68 -3.55
CA GLU A 30 9.55 3.99 -3.33
C GLU A 30 9.77 2.53 -2.90
N ALA A 31 10.63 1.77 -3.59
CA ALA A 31 10.88 0.38 -3.23
C ALA A 31 11.52 0.23 -1.84
N GLU A 32 12.44 1.13 -1.47
CA GLU A 32 13.05 1.12 -0.14
C GLU A 32 12.04 1.48 0.95
N LEU A 33 11.17 2.46 0.68
CA LEU A 33 10.06 2.82 1.58
C LEU A 33 9.04 1.69 1.70
N GLN A 34 8.70 1.00 0.61
CA GLN A 34 7.82 -0.16 0.61
C GLN A 34 8.39 -1.30 1.44
N LYS A 35 9.69 -1.62 1.29
CA LYS A 35 10.37 -2.62 2.14
C LYS A 35 10.35 -2.22 3.61
N ALA A 36 10.60 -0.94 3.90
CA ALA A 36 10.56 -0.43 5.27
C ALA A 36 9.14 -0.51 5.86
N ALA A 37 8.12 -0.16 5.08
CA ALA A 37 6.72 -0.27 5.46
C ALA A 37 6.30 -1.73 5.69
N GLN A 38 6.73 -2.65 4.83
CA GLN A 38 6.47 -4.08 4.98
C GLN A 38 7.10 -4.62 6.27
N ARG A 39 8.37 -4.31 6.53
CA ARG A 39 9.05 -4.71 7.78
C ARG A 39 8.39 -4.10 9.01
N LEU A 40 7.92 -2.85 8.91
CA LEU A 40 7.20 -2.19 10.00
C LEU A 40 5.85 -2.86 10.24
N TYR A 41 5.14 -3.21 9.17
CA TYR A 41 3.90 -3.96 9.23
C TYR A 41 4.10 -5.30 9.94
N GLU A 42 5.10 -6.10 9.55
CA GLU A 42 5.39 -7.38 10.22
C GLU A 42 5.78 -7.23 11.70
N LYS A 43 6.45 -6.13 12.05
CA LYS A 43 6.89 -5.86 13.42
C LYS A 43 5.77 -5.31 14.33
N VAL A 44 4.90 -4.48 13.79
CA VAL A 44 3.85 -3.77 14.55
C VAL A 44 2.54 -4.53 14.53
N VAL A 45 2.23 -5.23 13.44
CA VAL A 45 1.00 -5.98 13.27
C VAL A 45 1.20 -7.39 13.83
N PRO A 46 0.54 -7.74 14.96
CA PRO A 46 0.63 -9.08 15.53
C PRO A 46 0.02 -10.11 14.58
N ALA A 47 0.48 -11.37 14.65
CA ALA A 47 0.06 -12.46 13.76
C ALA A 47 -1.47 -12.60 13.64
N ALA A 48 -2.20 -12.37 14.74
CA ALA A 48 -3.67 -12.39 14.76
C ALA A 48 -4.32 -11.36 13.80
N VAL A 49 -3.70 -10.19 13.60
CA VAL A 49 -4.17 -9.16 12.67
C VAL A 49 -3.65 -9.41 11.24
N GLN A 50 -2.47 -10.03 11.11
CA GLN A 50 -1.97 -10.48 9.79
C GLN A 50 -2.90 -11.54 9.19
N GLU A 51 -3.34 -12.50 9.99
CA GLU A 51 -4.35 -13.49 9.59
C GLU A 51 -5.67 -12.80 9.20
N TYR A 52 -6.12 -11.79 9.96
CA TYR A 52 -7.33 -11.04 9.63
C TYR A 52 -7.24 -10.31 8.29
N ILE A 53 -6.08 -9.78 7.93
CA ILE A 53 -5.87 -9.12 6.61
C ILE A 53 -5.81 -10.16 5.50
N SER A 54 -5.20 -11.32 5.75
CA SER A 54 -5.17 -12.43 4.79
C SER A 54 -6.58 -13.01 4.54
N ASP A 55 -7.43 -13.05 5.56
CA ASP A 55 -8.84 -13.44 5.47
C ASP A 55 -9.71 -12.37 4.79
N CYS A 56 -9.45 -11.08 5.06
CA CYS A 56 -10.15 -9.95 4.44
C CYS A 56 -9.76 -9.71 2.96
N GLU A 57 -8.58 -10.18 2.51
CA GLU A 57 -8.26 -10.25 1.07
C GLU A 57 -9.01 -11.38 0.34
N GLN A 58 -9.53 -12.39 1.06
CA GLN A 58 -10.44 -13.39 0.49
C GLN A 58 -11.90 -12.93 0.47
N ASP A 59 -12.30 -12.07 1.41
CA ASP A 59 -13.61 -11.41 1.41
C ASP A 59 -13.55 -10.10 0.61
N GLU A 60 -13.21 -10.18 -0.68
CA GLU A 60 -13.94 -9.34 -1.63
C GLU A 60 -15.31 -10.02 -1.84
N PRO A 61 -16.39 -9.61 -1.15
CA PRO A 61 -17.68 -9.86 -1.72
C PRO A 61 -17.69 -9.07 -3.01
N VAL A 62 -17.62 -9.79 -4.13
CA VAL A 62 -18.12 -9.37 -5.43
C VAL A 62 -19.51 -8.80 -5.17
N ARG A 63 -19.60 -7.51 -4.84
CA ARG A 63 -20.82 -6.73 -4.93
C ARG A 63 -21.00 -6.51 -6.43
N LYS A 64 -21.62 -7.53 -7.01
CA LYS A 64 -22.20 -7.59 -8.36
C LYS A 64 -22.65 -6.18 -8.76
N PRO A 65 -22.34 -5.70 -9.98
CA PRO A 65 -22.91 -4.45 -10.46
C PRO A 65 -24.43 -4.61 -10.50
N GLN A 66 -25.14 -3.98 -9.57
CA GLN A 66 -26.58 -3.82 -9.68
C GLN A 66 -26.81 -2.88 -10.86
N LYS A 67 -27.10 -3.50 -12.01
CA LYS A 67 -27.66 -2.86 -13.19
C LYS A 67 -28.76 -1.91 -12.72
N LYS A 68 -28.67 -0.65 -13.18
CA LYS A 68 -29.77 0.31 -13.21
C LYS A 68 -31.06 -0.40 -13.66
N PRO A 69 -32.17 -0.35 -12.90
CA PRO A 69 -33.46 -0.49 -13.52
C PRO A 69 -33.75 0.82 -14.27
N GLU A 70 -33.50 0.79 -15.57
CA GLU A 70 -34.24 1.61 -16.53
C GLU A 70 -35.71 1.22 -16.36
N VAL A 71 -36.53 2.14 -15.84
CA VAL A 71 -37.98 1.96 -15.78
C VAL A 71 -38.58 2.88 -16.83
N PRO A 72 -39.09 2.33 -17.96
CA PRO A 72 -39.92 3.08 -18.88
C PRO A 72 -41.36 3.11 -18.38
N ARG A 73 -41.96 4.30 -18.30
CA ARG A 73 -43.42 4.45 -18.33
C ARG A 73 -43.80 5.78 -18.97
#